data_AF-A0AAV0QWR3-F1
#
_entry.id   AF-A0AAV0QWR3-F1
#
_cell.length_a   1.000
_cell.length_b   1.000
_cell.length_c   1.000
_cell.angle_alpha   90.00
_cell.angle_beta   90.00
_cell.angle_gamma   90.00
#
_symmetry.space_group_name_H-M   'P 1'
#
loop_
_entity.id
_entity.type
_entity.pdbx_description
1 polymer ?
#
loop_
_entity_poly.entity_id
_entity_poly.type
_entity_poly.pdbx_seq_one_letter_code
_entity_poly.pdbx_strand_id
1 'polypeptide(L)' 'MAKTALKMSSAYHPQTDGQTEIVNKHLEQYLRCFAHQQPKSWLAMIPWAELWYNTTYHRAIR' A
#
# COMPACT_ATOMS: atom_id res chain seq x y z
N MET A 1 1.51 -28.94 0.57
CA MET A 1 0.92 -27.86 -0.25
C MET A 1 -0.10 -27.13 0.61
N ALA A 2 0.17 -25.90 1.02
CA ALA A 2 -0.77 -25.13 1.83
C ALA A 2 -2.00 -24.79 0.96
N LYS A 3 -3.20 -25.24 1.37
CA LYS A 3 -4.45 -24.83 0.75
C LYS A 3 -4.74 -23.38 1.15
N THR A 4 -4.36 -22.43 0.32
CA THR A 4 -4.73 -21.02 0.47
C THR A 4 -6.17 -20.83 0.01
N ALA A 5 -7.05 -20.39 0.91
CA ALA A 5 -8.41 -19.98 0.56
C ALA A 5 -8.40 -18.49 0.15
N LEU A 6 -8.84 -18.20 -1.08
CA LEU A 6 -8.93 -16.82 -1.58
C LEU A 6 -10.17 -16.15 -0.98
N LYS A 7 -9.97 -15.02 -0.30
CA LYS A 7 -11.04 -14.14 0.16
C LYS A 7 -11.17 -12.99 -0.83
N MET A 8 -12.15 -13.05 -1.72
CA MET A 8 -12.43 -11.98 -2.69
C MET A 8 -13.30 -10.92 -2.03
N SER A 9 -12.96 -9.65 -2.20
CA SER A 9 -13.87 -8.54 -1.87
C SER A 9 -14.96 -8.40 -2.95
N SER A 10 -16.10 -7.82 -2.59
CA SER A 10 -17.15 -7.50 -3.55
C SER A 10 -16.77 -6.25 -4.34
N ALA A 11 -17.07 -6.23 -5.64
CA ALA A 11 -16.83 -5.06 -6.49
C ALA A 11 -17.53 -3.82 -5.90
N TYR A 12 -16.82 -2.69 -5.89
CA TYR A 12 -17.29 -1.39 -5.36
C TYR A 12 -17.74 -1.40 -3.90
N HIS A 13 -17.30 -2.38 -3.10
CA HIS A 13 -17.65 -2.49 -1.68
C HIS A 13 -16.39 -2.52 -0.78
N PRO A 14 -15.89 -1.35 -0.36
CA PRO A 14 -14.62 -1.22 0.37
C PRO A 14 -14.65 -1.79 1.81
N GLN A 15 -15.81 -2.21 2.31
CA GLN A 15 -15.99 -2.57 3.72
C GLN A 15 -15.18 -3.80 4.18
N THR A 16 -14.75 -4.67 3.26
CA THR A 16 -13.95 -5.86 3.61
C THR A 16 -12.43 -5.64 3.48
N ASP A 17 -12.00 -4.68 2.66
CA ASP A 17 -10.58 -4.44 2.34
C ASP A 17 -10.11 -3.02 2.75
N GLY A 18 -10.90 -2.35 3.61
CA GLY A 18 -10.68 -0.95 3.99
C GLY A 18 -9.32 -0.67 4.63
N GLN A 19 -8.69 -1.65 5.30
CA GLN A 19 -7.32 -1.47 5.79
C GLN A 19 -6.32 -1.38 4.63
N THR A 20 -6.40 -2.29 3.66
CA THR A 20 -5.55 -2.29 2.47
C THR A 20 -5.80 -1.04 1.62
N GLU A 21 -7.05 -0.58 1.52
CA GLU A 21 -7.36 0.66 0.81
C GLU A 21 -6.78 1.91 1.49
N ILE A 22 -6.88 2.01 2.82
CA ILE A 22 -6.25 3.09 3.58
C ILE A 22 -4.73 3.08 3.37
N VAL A 23 -4.12 1.90 3.43
CA VAL A 23 -2.69 1.70 3.17
C VAL A 23 -2.32 2.15 1.76
N ASN A 24 -3.04 1.66 0.74
CA ASN A 24 -2.80 1.99 -0.66
C ASN A 24 -2.91 3.49 -0.90
N LYS A 25 -3.88 4.16 -0.27
CA LYS A 25 -4.04 5.62 -0.36
C LYS A 25 -2.83 6.37 0.20
N HIS A 26 -2.30 5.97 1.36
CA HIS A 26 -1.12 6.59 1.94
C HIS A 26 0.13 6.34 1.09
N LEU A 27 0.30 5.11 0.59
CA LEU A 27 1.42 4.73 -0.27
C LEU A 27 1.38 5.51 -1.58
N GLU A 28 0.20 5.66 -2.20
CA GLU A 28 0.00 6.43 -3.41
C GLU A 28 0.34 7.91 -3.21
N GLN A 29 -0.09 8.51 -2.09
CA GLN A 29 0.25 9.89 -1.74
C GLN A 29 1.77 10.08 -1.65
N TYR A 30 2.46 9.14 -1.02
CA TYR A 30 3.91 9.16 -0.86
C TYR A 30 4.65 8.99 -2.20
N LEU A 31 4.21 8.03 -3.01
CA LEU A 31 4.76 7.80 -4.36
C LEU A 31 4.49 8.97 -5.31
N ARG A 32 3.34 9.66 -5.20
CA ARG A 32 3.05 10.88 -5.97
C ARG A 32 4.04 11.99 -5.67
N CYS A 33 4.43 12.18 -4.41
CA CYS A 33 5.47 13.16 -4.05
C CYS A 33 6.82 12.82 -4.70
N PHE A 34 7.19 11.54 -4.73
CA PHE A 34 8.41 11.06 -5.36
C PHE A 34 8.41 11.17 -6.88
N ALA A 35 7.31 10.77 -7.52
CA ALA A 35 7.14 10.92 -8.96
C ALA A 35 7.11 12.39 -9.39
N HIS A 36 6.60 13.29 -8.53
CA HIS A 36 6.63 14.73 -8.81
C HIS A 36 8.05 15.32 -8.71
N GLN A 37 8.82 14.91 -7.70
CA GLN A 37 10.19 15.40 -7.50
C GLN A 37 11.17 14.82 -8.52
N GLN A 38 11.05 13.52 -8.84
CA GLN A 38 11.91 12.86 -9.82
C GLN A 38 11.15 11.79 -10.65
N PRO A 39 10.40 12.22 -11.68
CA PRO A 39 9.56 11.32 -12.48
C PRO A 39 10.32 10.25 -13.27
N LYS A 40 11.64 10.40 -13.45
CA LYS A 40 12.48 9.41 -14.17
C LYS A 40 13.10 8.36 -13.25
N SER A 41 13.14 8.58 -11.95
CA SER A 41 13.81 7.71 -10.96
C SER A 41 12.86 7.14 -9.91
N TRP A 42 11.54 7.33 -10.06
CA TRP A 42 10.52 6.82 -9.14
C TRP A 42 10.67 5.33 -8.82
N LEU A 43 11.12 4.52 -9.79
CA LEU A 43 11.39 3.09 -9.63
C LEU A 43 12.47 2.81 -8.57
N ALA A 44 13.48 3.66 -8.47
CA ALA A 44 14.51 3.57 -7.44
C ALA A 44 14.00 3.96 -6.04
N MET A 45 12.83 4.60 -5.95
CA MET A 45 12.19 5.02 -4.70
C MET A 45 11.23 3.97 -4.15
N ILE A 46 10.89 2.94 -4.92
CA ILE A 46 10.01 1.83 -4.50
C ILE A 46 10.54 1.12 -3.24
N PRO A 47 11.83 0.72 -3.13
CA PRO A 47 12.33 0.06 -1.92
C PRO A 47 12.26 0.94 -0.68
N TRP A 48 12.41 2.26 -0.85
CA TRP A 48 12.30 3.22 0.24
C TRP A 48 10.85 3.37 0.72
N ALA A 49 9.88 3.37 -0.21
CA ALA A 49 8.47 3.36 0.14
C ALA A 49 8.05 2.08 0.88
N GLU A 50 8.56 0.92 0.43
CA GLU A 50 8.33 -0.36 1.10
C GLU A 50 8.94 -0.39 2.51
N LEU A 51 10.19 0.06 2.68
CA LEU A 51 10.85 0.15 3.98
C LEU A 51 10.10 1.09 4.93
N TRP A 52 9.71 2.27 4.47
CA TRP A 52 8.93 3.23 5.25
C TRP A 52 7.61 2.62 5.70
N TYR A 53 6.88 1.96 4.80
CA TYR A 53 5.63 1.30 5.12
C TYR A 53 5.79 0.19 6.16
N ASN A 54 6.80 -0.68 5.99
CA ASN A 54 7.05 -1.81 6.89
C ASN A 54 7.54 -1.38 8.29
N THR A 55 8.13 -0.18 8.42
CA THR A 55 8.65 0.35 9.69
C THR A 55 7.72 1.34 10.38
N THR A 56 6.66 1.78 9.70
CA THR A 56 5.70 2.73 10.26
C THR A 56 4.72 2.05 11.21
N TYR A 57 4.38 2.72 12.32
CA TYR A 57 3.39 2.22 13.27
C TYR A 57 1.98 2.26 12.65
N HIS A 58 1.43 1.08 12.37
CA HIS A 58 0.06 0.93 11.87
C HIS A 58 -0.91 0.81 13.03
N ARG A 59 -1.65 1.90 13.29
CA ARG A 59 -2.71 1.94 14.32
C ARG A 59 -3.85 0.95 14.06
N ALA A 60 -3.93 0.42 12.83
CA ALA A 60 -4.95 -0.54 12.38
C ALA A 60 -4.60 -2.00 12.69
N ILE A 61 -3.33 -2.29 13.02
CA ILE A 61 -2.83 -3.64 13.33
C ILE A 61 -2.86 -3.93 14.85
N ARG A 62 -3.20 -2.93 15.68
CA ARG A 62 -3.24 -3.05 17.15
C ARG A 62 -4.62 -2.80 17.73
#